data_AF-A0A662HDQ2-F1
#
_entry.id   AF-A0A662HDQ2-F1
#
_cell.length_a   1.000
_cell.length_b   1.000
_cell.length_c   1.000
_cell.angle_alpha   90.00
_cell.angle_beta   90.00
_cell.angle_gamma   90.00
#
_symmetry.space_group_name_H-M   'P 1'
#
loop_
_entity.id
_entity.type
_entity.pdbx_description
1 polymer ?
#
loop_
_entity_poly.entity_id
_entity_poly.type
_entity_poly.pdbx_seq_one_letter_code
_entity_poly.pdbx_strand_id
1 'polypeptide(L)'
;MEELTKILRQCLDEIDAGIKEGKFPEVARIYVERLGRSIRNTLSVIETVLKENTIQTGISPSSRSAIYNLRRAFYANLSRLVEEEGVDKDRSTEEWKSAVSKMIEFINKEGISETPMKIVLTYSIAEEGDKKFVRPEKAEILFFELEGVRTVKF
;
A
#
# COMPACT_ATOMS: atom_id res chain seq x y z
N MET A 1 8.91 -1.20 15.48
CA MET A 1 8.63 -1.73 14.13
C MET A 1 9.88 -2.32 13.49
N GLU A 2 11.04 -1.64 13.52
CA GLU A 2 12.29 -2.16 12.96
C GLU A 2 12.72 -3.53 13.52
N GLU A 3 12.63 -3.71 14.84
CA GLU A 3 12.97 -4.97 15.50
C GLU A 3 12.07 -6.13 15.03
N LEU A 4 10.77 -5.89 14.89
CA LEU A 4 9.82 -6.86 14.36
C LEU A 4 10.14 -7.25 12.91
N THR A 5 10.44 -6.26 12.05
CA THR A 5 10.85 -6.50 10.66
C THR A 5 12.11 -7.35 10.59
N LYS A 6 13.09 -7.07 11.47
CA LYS A 6 14.33 -7.85 11.56
C LYS A 6 14.06 -9.31 11.93
N ILE A 7 13.25 -9.55 12.96
CA ILE A 7 12.88 -10.91 13.40
C ILE A 7 12.18 -11.67 12.28
N LEU A 8 11.20 -11.04 11.62
CA LEU A 8 10.46 -11.67 10.52
C LEU A 8 11.37 -12.02 9.34
N ARG A 9 12.34 -11.16 9.00
CA ARG A 9 13.34 -11.46 7.95
C ARG A 9 14.25 -12.62 8.35
N GLN A 10 14.74 -12.65 9.59
CA GLN A 10 15.53 -13.78 10.09
C GLN A 10 14.76 -15.10 10.03
N CYS A 11 13.50 -15.11 10.48
CA CYS A 11 12.65 -16.30 10.37
C CYS A 11 12.45 -16.74 8.91
N LEU A 12 12.29 -15.79 7.99
CA LEU A 12 12.15 -16.09 6.56
C LEU A 12 13.44 -16.70 5.98
N ASP A 13 14.60 -16.16 6.34
CA ASP A 13 15.90 -16.67 5.90
C ASP A 13 16.13 -18.10 6.40
N GLU A 14 15.77 -18.40 7.65
CA GLU A 14 15.84 -19.76 8.21
C GLU A 14 14.89 -20.73 7.50
N ILE A 15 13.66 -20.29 7.19
CA ILE A 15 12.69 -21.07 6.44
C ILE A 15 13.22 -21.40 5.04
N ASP A 16 13.71 -20.39 4.32
CA ASP A 16 14.19 -20.55 2.94
C ASP A 16 15.46 -21.42 2.88
N ALA A 17 16.38 -21.25 3.84
CA ALA A 17 17.54 -22.13 4.00
C ALA A 17 17.12 -23.57 4.30
N GLY A 18 16.20 -23.78 5.26
CA GLY A 18 15.73 -25.11 5.63
C GLY A 18 15.00 -25.85 4.50
N ILE A 19 14.25 -25.12 3.66
CA ILE A 19 13.61 -25.69 2.45
C ILE A 19 14.68 -26.11 1.43
N LYS A 20 15.65 -25.23 1.17
CA LYS A 20 16.74 -25.47 0.21
C LYS A 20 17.62 -26.66 0.61
N GLU A 21 17.87 -26.80 1.91
CA GLU A 21 18.70 -27.87 2.47
C GLU A 21 17.93 -29.18 2.73
N GLY A 22 16.62 -29.22 2.47
CA GLY A 22 15.80 -30.41 2.69
C GLY A 22 15.65 -30.79 4.17
N LYS A 23 15.77 -29.82 5.09
CA LYS A 23 15.70 -30.04 6.55
C LYS A 23 14.30 -30.36 7.06
N PHE A 24 13.26 -30.08 6.26
CA PHE A 24 11.88 -30.30 6.64
C PHE A 24 11.33 -31.61 6.07
N PRO A 25 10.66 -32.44 6.88
CA PRO A 25 9.89 -33.57 6.37
C PRO A 25 8.86 -33.13 5.33
N GLU A 26 8.61 -33.96 4.31
CA GLU A 26 7.73 -33.63 3.18
C GLU A 26 6.33 -33.18 3.63
N VAL A 27 5.78 -33.83 4.66
CA VAL A 27 4.47 -33.50 5.24
C VAL A 27 4.43 -32.10 5.88
N ALA A 28 5.55 -31.65 6.47
CA ALA A 28 5.67 -30.34 7.10
C ALA A 28 6.00 -29.22 6.11
N ARG A 29 6.63 -29.57 4.98
CA ARG A 29 7.11 -28.61 3.97
C ARG A 29 6.02 -27.65 3.48
N ILE A 30 4.83 -28.17 3.18
CA ILE A 30 3.70 -27.35 2.71
C ILE A 30 3.30 -26.28 3.74
N TYR A 31 3.29 -26.63 5.03
CA TYR A 31 2.96 -25.69 6.10
C TYR A 31 4.05 -24.63 6.28
N VAL A 32 5.32 -25.04 6.20
CA VAL A 32 6.48 -24.13 6.29
C VAL A 32 6.51 -23.16 5.10
N GLU A 33 6.25 -23.63 3.88
CA GLU A 33 6.14 -22.79 2.69
C GLU A 33 4.95 -21.80 2.79
N ARG A 34 3.83 -22.24 3.34
CA ARG A 34 2.68 -21.35 3.62
C ARG A 34 3.06 -20.28 4.66
N LEU A 35 3.75 -20.65 5.73
CA LEU A 35 4.22 -19.70 6.73
C LEU A 35 5.19 -18.68 6.12
N GLY A 36 6.17 -19.13 5.33
CA GLY A 36 7.10 -18.25 4.62
C GLY A 36 6.38 -17.26 3.70
N ARG A 37 5.37 -17.71 2.93
CA ARG A 37 4.51 -16.82 2.13
C ARG A 37 3.76 -15.81 2.99
N SER A 38 3.21 -16.23 4.13
CA SER A 38 2.53 -15.33 5.06
C SER A 38 3.47 -14.25 5.59
N ILE A 39 4.68 -14.63 6.00
CA ILE A 39 5.69 -13.69 6.50
C ILE A 39 6.08 -12.68 5.42
N ARG A 40 6.30 -13.12 4.17
CA ARG A 40 6.57 -12.22 3.04
C ARG A 40 5.44 -11.22 2.80
N ASN A 41 4.19 -11.68 2.84
CA ASN A 41 3.04 -10.80 2.68
C ASN A 41 2.98 -9.76 3.82
N THR A 42 3.20 -10.18 5.06
CA THR A 42 3.25 -9.26 6.21
C THR A 42 4.36 -8.23 6.06
N LEU A 43 5.57 -8.64 5.69
CA LEU A 43 6.70 -7.75 5.44
C LEU A 43 6.37 -6.74 4.33
N SER A 44 5.79 -7.19 3.21
CA SER A 44 5.37 -6.32 2.10
C SER A 44 4.36 -5.26 2.55
N VAL A 45 3.41 -5.61 3.42
CA VAL A 45 2.43 -4.65 3.96
C VAL A 45 3.13 -3.64 4.88
N ILE A 46 4.01 -4.09 5.77
CA ILE A 46 4.77 -3.21 6.66
C ILE A 46 5.61 -2.21 5.86
N GLU A 47 6.35 -2.70 4.85
CA GLU A 47 7.17 -1.85 3.98
C GLU A 47 6.34 -0.85 3.19
N THR A 48 5.15 -1.24 2.74
CA THR A 48 4.22 -0.34 2.03
C THR A 48 3.70 0.77 2.94
N VAL A 49 3.28 0.42 4.17
CA VAL A 49 2.63 1.37 5.09
C VAL A 49 3.65 2.28 5.79
N LEU A 50 4.90 1.85 5.96
CA LEU A 50 5.94 2.65 6.61
C LEU A 50 6.78 3.49 5.64
N LYS A 51 6.52 3.41 4.34
CA LYS A 51 7.26 4.20 3.34
C LYS A 51 7.08 5.70 3.58
N GLU A 52 8.20 6.41 3.55
CA GLU A 52 8.23 7.86 3.47
C GLU A 52 7.59 8.34 2.15
N ASN A 53 7.20 9.62 2.11
CA ASN A 53 6.58 10.24 0.95
C ASN A 53 5.36 9.46 0.43
N THR A 54 4.52 9.04 1.37
CA THR A 54 3.24 8.38 1.06
C THR A 54 2.05 9.21 1.51
N ILE A 55 0.97 9.13 0.73
CA ILE A 55 -0.35 9.62 1.09
C ILE A 55 -1.24 8.40 1.24
N GLN A 56 -1.78 8.21 2.43
CA GLN A 56 -2.51 6.98 2.77
C GLN A 56 -3.93 7.27 3.19
N THR A 57 -4.85 6.37 2.80
CA THR A 57 -6.21 6.37 3.36
C THR A 57 -6.30 5.47 4.59
N GLY A 58 -7.37 5.63 5.36
CA GLY A 58 -7.90 4.55 6.19
C GLY A 58 -8.59 3.47 5.33
N ILE A 59 -9.11 2.43 5.98
CA ILE A 59 -9.95 1.43 5.31
C ILE A 59 -11.29 2.10 4.96
N SER A 60 -11.64 2.05 3.68
CA SER A 60 -12.88 2.59 3.14
C SER A 60 -13.76 1.42 2.66
N PRO A 61 -15.10 1.53 2.73
CA PRO A 61 -15.99 0.42 2.41
C PRO A 61 -16.04 0.07 0.91
N SER A 62 -15.56 0.96 0.03
CA SER A 62 -15.52 0.74 -1.42
C SER A 62 -14.46 1.64 -2.07
N SER A 63 -14.19 1.40 -3.36
CA SER A 63 -13.25 2.18 -4.16
C SER A 63 -13.61 3.65 -4.25
N ARG A 64 -14.91 3.96 -4.42
CA ARG A 64 -15.39 5.35 -4.50
C ARG A 64 -15.07 6.12 -3.22
N SER A 65 -15.30 5.50 -2.06
CA SER A 65 -14.99 6.08 -0.76
C SER A 65 -13.47 6.21 -0.57
N ALA A 66 -12.69 5.21 -0.99
CA ALA A 66 -11.23 5.24 -0.91
C ALA A 66 -10.63 6.37 -1.75
N ILE A 67 -11.04 6.51 -3.02
CA ILE A 67 -10.57 7.58 -3.91
C ILE A 67 -10.98 8.96 -3.38
N TYR A 68 -12.19 9.11 -2.85
CA TYR A 68 -12.61 10.37 -2.22
C TYR A 68 -11.73 10.74 -1.01
N ASN A 69 -11.43 9.77 -0.15
CA ASN A 69 -10.56 9.96 1.00
C ASN A 69 -9.12 10.28 0.57
N LEU A 70 -8.61 9.57 -0.44
CA LEU A 70 -7.29 9.83 -1.01
C LEU A 70 -7.19 11.23 -1.59
N ARG A 71 -8.23 11.70 -2.29
CA ARG A 71 -8.31 13.07 -2.81
C ARG A 71 -8.17 14.12 -1.71
N ARG A 72 -8.89 13.94 -0.60
CA ARG A 72 -8.80 14.87 0.54
C ARG A 72 -7.39 14.88 1.14
N ALA A 73 -6.81 13.69 1.35
CA ALA A 73 -5.45 13.56 1.87
C ALA A 73 -4.40 14.16 0.92
N PHE A 74 -4.58 13.98 -0.40
CA PHE A 74 -3.72 14.56 -1.42
C PHE A 74 -3.72 16.09 -1.37
N TYR A 75 -4.89 16.73 -1.40
CA TYR A 75 -4.93 18.20 -1.37
C TYR A 75 -4.45 18.80 -0.05
N ALA A 76 -4.65 18.10 1.08
CA ALA A 76 -4.07 18.51 2.35
C ALA A 76 -2.52 18.48 2.31
N ASN A 77 -1.94 17.41 1.76
CA ASN A 77 -0.49 17.31 1.58
C ASN A 77 0.03 18.33 0.57
N LEU A 78 -0.65 18.49 -0.56
CA LEU A 78 -0.26 19.44 -1.59
C LEU A 78 -0.25 20.88 -1.05
N SER A 79 -1.26 21.28 -0.27
CA SER A 79 -1.29 22.63 0.33
C SER A 79 -0.05 22.86 1.21
N ARG A 80 0.30 21.88 2.05
CA ARG A 80 1.51 21.95 2.88
C ARG A 80 2.78 22.03 2.03
N LEU A 81 2.93 21.19 1.01
CA LEU A 81 4.10 21.17 0.14
C LEU A 81 4.25 22.44 -0.70
N VAL A 82 3.16 23.09 -1.06
CA VAL A 82 3.19 24.39 -1.74
C VAL A 82 3.83 25.45 -0.83
N GLU A 83 3.48 25.43 0.46
CA GLU A 83 4.02 26.36 1.45
C GLU A 83 5.46 26.05 1.83
N GLU A 84 5.81 24.77 2.02
CA GLU A 84 7.12 24.33 2.53
C GLU A 84 8.19 24.19 1.43
N GLU A 85 7.81 23.69 0.25
CA GLU A 85 8.76 23.32 -0.82
C GLU A 85 8.54 24.10 -2.13
N GLY A 86 7.53 24.99 -2.18
CA GLY A 86 7.26 25.82 -3.35
C GLY A 86 6.81 25.02 -4.58
N VAL A 87 6.18 23.86 -4.38
CA VAL A 87 5.72 23.02 -5.50
C VAL A 87 4.62 23.71 -6.31
N ASP A 88 4.64 23.52 -7.62
CA ASP A 88 3.61 23.96 -8.54
C ASP A 88 2.33 23.14 -8.32
N LYS A 89 1.32 23.82 -7.77
CA LYS A 89 0.02 23.23 -7.43
C LYS A 89 -0.72 22.71 -8.66
N ASP A 90 -0.69 23.44 -9.76
CA ASP A 90 -1.47 23.12 -10.95
C ASP A 90 -0.88 21.89 -11.64
N ARG A 91 0.45 21.87 -11.81
CA ARG A 91 1.17 20.71 -12.35
C ARG A 91 0.97 19.47 -11.49
N SER A 92 1.09 19.61 -10.17
CA SER A 92 0.83 18.51 -9.22
C SER A 92 -0.59 17.96 -9.32
N THR A 93 -1.57 18.84 -9.56
CA THR A 93 -2.97 18.47 -9.70
C THR A 93 -3.25 17.72 -11.01
N GLU A 94 -2.56 18.06 -12.10
CA GLU A 94 -2.64 17.32 -13.37
C GLU A 94 -2.12 15.89 -13.22
N GLU A 95 -0.95 15.73 -12.63
CA GLU A 95 -0.33 14.42 -12.37
C GLU A 95 -1.23 13.56 -11.47
N TRP A 96 -1.81 14.16 -10.43
CA TRP A 96 -2.80 13.52 -9.59
C TRP A 96 -4.02 13.02 -10.36
N LYS A 97 -4.62 13.83 -11.24
CA LYS A 97 -5.78 13.41 -12.05
C LYS A 97 -5.45 12.19 -12.91
N SER A 98 -4.27 12.21 -13.55
CA SER A 98 -3.78 11.09 -14.36
C SER A 98 -3.62 9.81 -13.52
N ALA A 99 -3.01 9.93 -12.33
CA ALA A 99 -2.86 8.82 -11.41
C ALA A 99 -4.21 8.25 -10.94
N VAL A 100 -5.18 9.11 -10.59
CA VAL A 100 -6.53 8.68 -10.19
C VAL A 100 -7.26 7.95 -11.30
N SER A 101 -7.19 8.45 -12.53
CA SER A 101 -7.80 7.76 -13.68
C SER A 101 -7.24 6.36 -13.85
N LYS A 102 -5.91 6.19 -13.78
CA LYS A 102 -5.26 4.88 -13.84
C LYS A 102 -5.65 3.95 -12.68
N MET A 103 -5.74 4.49 -11.46
CA MET A 103 -6.18 3.72 -10.28
C MET A 103 -7.61 3.21 -10.45
N ILE A 104 -8.53 4.06 -10.91
CA ILE A 104 -9.93 3.69 -11.14
C ILE A 104 -10.04 2.62 -12.22
N GLU A 105 -9.31 2.78 -13.33
CA GLU A 105 -9.28 1.80 -14.41
C GLU A 105 -8.77 0.44 -13.91
N PHE A 106 -7.66 0.43 -13.17
CA PHE A 106 -7.12 -0.79 -12.56
C PHE A 106 -8.12 -1.44 -11.60
N ILE A 107 -8.71 -0.69 -10.67
CA ILE A 107 -9.69 -1.20 -9.70
C ILE A 107 -10.90 -1.84 -10.41
N ASN A 108 -11.42 -1.18 -11.45
CA ASN A 108 -12.55 -1.68 -12.21
C ASN A 108 -12.17 -2.96 -12.98
N LYS A 109 -10.97 -2.98 -13.59
CA LYS A 109 -10.47 -4.15 -14.32
C LYS A 109 -10.30 -5.37 -13.42
N GLU A 110 -9.82 -5.17 -12.19
CA GLU A 110 -9.65 -6.24 -11.20
C GLU A 110 -11.00 -6.65 -10.55
N GLY A 111 -12.09 -5.90 -10.78
CA GLY A 111 -13.42 -6.23 -10.25
C GLY A 111 -13.57 -6.01 -8.75
N ILE A 112 -12.70 -5.21 -8.13
CA ILE A 112 -12.64 -5.00 -6.67
C ILE A 112 -13.32 -3.68 -6.21
N SER A 113 -14.15 -3.07 -7.06
CA SER A 113 -14.72 -1.74 -6.81
C SER A 113 -15.59 -1.66 -5.56
N GLU A 114 -16.32 -2.73 -5.24
CA GLU A 114 -17.20 -2.82 -4.07
C GLU A 114 -16.52 -3.42 -2.83
N THR A 115 -15.23 -3.78 -2.94
CA THR A 115 -14.49 -4.38 -1.84
C THR A 115 -13.96 -3.30 -0.91
N PRO A 116 -14.03 -3.48 0.43
CA PRO A 116 -13.36 -2.60 1.36
C PRO A 116 -11.86 -2.51 1.04
N MET A 117 -11.30 -1.30 1.04
CA MET A 117 -9.90 -1.10 0.65
C MET A 117 -9.22 0.10 1.32
N LYS A 118 -7.89 0.04 1.37
CA LYS A 118 -6.97 1.12 1.72
C LYS A 118 -6.05 1.36 0.53
N ILE A 119 -5.82 2.62 0.21
CA ILE A 119 -4.87 3.02 -0.84
C ILE A 119 -3.66 3.68 -0.17
N VAL A 120 -2.47 3.26 -0.59
CA VAL A 120 -1.19 3.90 -0.26
C VAL A 120 -0.61 4.44 -1.56
N LEU A 121 -0.51 5.76 -1.67
CA LEU A 121 0.07 6.44 -2.84
C LEU A 121 1.48 6.90 -2.49
N THR A 122 2.48 6.32 -3.16
CA THR A 122 3.86 6.81 -3.11
C THR A 122 4.03 7.94 -4.12
N TYR A 123 4.70 9.02 -3.71
CA TYR A 123 5.03 10.15 -4.58
C TYR A 123 6.49 10.58 -4.42
N SER A 124 6.99 11.31 -5.40
CA SER A 124 8.23 12.08 -5.32
C SER A 124 7.99 13.54 -5.65
N ILE A 125 8.95 14.40 -5.27
CA ILE A 125 9.01 15.78 -5.74
C ILE A 125 9.89 15.79 -6.98
N ALA A 126 9.28 15.95 -8.15
CA ALA A 126 9.98 16.02 -9.42
C ALA A 126 10.29 17.47 -9.79
N GLU A 127 11.37 17.67 -10.55
CA GLU A 127 11.78 18.99 -11.06
C GLU A 127 11.77 18.96 -12.60
N GLU A 128 11.03 19.90 -13.20
CA GLU A 128 11.01 20.13 -14.65
C GLU A 128 11.28 21.62 -14.91
N GLY A 129 12.51 21.95 -15.33
CA GLY A 129 12.97 23.34 -15.42
C GLY A 129 13.02 23.99 -14.04
N ASP A 130 12.42 25.17 -13.90
CA ASP A 130 12.37 25.91 -12.63
C ASP A 130 11.18 25.51 -11.72
N LYS A 131 10.42 24.48 -12.11
CA LYS A 131 9.20 24.07 -11.39
C LYS A 131 9.39 22.73 -10.71
N LYS A 132 9.10 22.70 -9.41
CA LYS A 132 8.96 21.46 -8.63
C LYS A 132 7.49 21.05 -8.59
N PHE A 133 7.18 19.76 -8.60
CA PHE A 133 5.79 19.30 -8.46
C PHE A 133 5.72 17.91 -7.85
N VAL A 134 4.57 17.60 -7.25
CA VAL A 134 4.28 16.27 -6.71
C VAL A 134 3.98 15.33 -7.86
N ARG A 135 4.81 14.30 -8.03
CA ARG A 135 4.62 13.24 -9.03
C ARG A 135 4.24 11.94 -8.33
N PRO A 136 2.99 11.48 -8.46
CA PRO A 136 2.61 10.14 -8.00
C PRO A 136 3.36 9.07 -8.79
N GLU A 137 3.97 8.11 -8.10
CA GLU A 137 4.80 7.07 -8.71
C GLU A 137 4.11 5.71 -8.75
N LYS A 138 3.47 5.35 -7.63
CA LYS A 138 2.85 4.04 -7.43
C LYS A 138 1.69 4.14 -6.44
N ALA A 139 0.65 3.37 -6.68
CA ALA A 139 -0.41 3.14 -5.72
C ALA A 139 -0.50 1.65 -5.37
N GLU A 140 -0.42 1.33 -4.08
CA GLU A 140 -0.74 0.02 -3.55
C GLU A 140 -2.18 0.02 -3.03
N ILE A 141 -3.01 -0.90 -3.55
CA ILE A 141 -4.41 -1.07 -3.16
C ILE A 141 -4.50 -2.33 -2.30
N LEU A 142 -4.69 -2.15 -0.99
CA LEU A 142 -4.96 -3.22 -0.06
C LEU A 142 -6.47 -3.40 0.00
N PHE A 143 -6.99 -4.53 -0.46
CA PHE A 143 -8.42 -4.86 -0.38
C PHE A 143 -8.65 -5.97 0.65
N PHE A 144 -9.83 -5.97 1.25
CA PHE A 144 -10.15 -6.81 2.39
C PHE A 144 -11.43 -7.59 2.16
N GLU A 145 -11.40 -8.87 2.50
CA GLU A 145 -12.58 -9.74 2.47
C GLU A 145 -13.26 -9.76 3.84
N LEU A 146 -14.55 -10.10 3.84
CA LEU A 146 -15.31 -10.30 5.08
C LEU A 146 -14.85 -11.61 5.75
N GLU A 147 -14.14 -11.49 6.87
CA GLU A 147 -13.70 -12.67 7.62
C GLU A 147 -14.84 -13.37 8.39
N GLY A 148 -15.93 -12.64 8.69
CA GLY A 148 -17.12 -13.21 9.30
C GLY A 148 -17.99 -12.19 9.99
N VAL A 149 -19.13 -12.66 10.49
CA VAL A 149 -20.08 -11.86 11.26
C VAL A 149 -20.09 -12.34 12.71
N ARG A 150 -20.13 -11.40 13.65
CA ARG A 150 -20.34 -11.66 15.08
C ARG A 150 -21.56 -10.90 15.53
N THR A 151 -22.46 -11.57 16.23
CA THR A 151 -23.73 -10.98 16.69
C THR A 151 -23.70 -10.88 18.20
N VAL A 152 -23.92 -9.68 18.72
CA VAL A 152 -24.20 -9.43 20.14
C VAL A 152 -25.68 -9.06 20.23
N LYS A 153 -26.41 -9.66 21.18
CA LYS A 153 -27.80 -9.31 21.48
C LYS A 153 -27.81 -8.40 22.71
N PHE A 154 -28.65 -7.37 22.67
CA PHE A 154 -28.89 -6.45 23.78
C PHE A 154 -30.26 -6.72 24.38
#